data_AF-A0A6I5WWJ0-F1
#
_entry.id   AF-A0A6I5WWJ0-F1
#
_cell.length_a   1.000
_cell.length_b   1.000
_cell.length_c   1.000
_cell.angle_alpha   90.00
_cell.angle_beta   90.00
_cell.angle_gamma   90.00
#
_symmetry.space_group_name_H-M   'P 1'
#
loop_
_entity.id
_entity.type
_entity.pdbx_description
1 polymer ?
#
loop_
_entity_poly.entity_id
_entity_poly.type
_entity_poly.pdbx_seq_one_letter_code
_entity_poly.pdbx_strand_id
1 'polypeptide(L)'
;MLTIVAANTEVPPVSQAAAAKVAREIAALEASIDQSIAHAAALAATIVDTRRDSGLPVHAGQLALIRLQRAQAQLVAASSDTFRVHDELSRLARTLMIWEDPTEPSGLLDDNQALDAVA
;
A
#
# COMPACT_ATOMS: atom_id res chain seq x y z
N MET A 1 45.86 12.18 -10.24
CA MET A 1 45.27 10.87 -10.57
C MET A 1 44.04 10.74 -9.68
N LEU A 2 42.84 10.96 -10.24
CA LEU A 2 41.59 11.13 -9.52
C LEU A 2 40.88 9.76 -9.41
N THR A 3 40.83 9.16 -8.23
CA THR A 3 40.07 7.93 -8.00
C THR A 3 38.68 8.32 -7.50
N ILE A 4 37.68 8.18 -8.38
CA ILE A 4 36.26 8.31 -8.03
C ILE A 4 35.87 7.04 -7.27
N VAL A 5 35.77 7.12 -5.95
CA VAL A 5 35.12 6.11 -5.12
C VAL A 5 33.62 6.26 -5.36
N ALA A 6 33.04 5.28 -6.05
CA ALA A 6 31.60 5.17 -6.22
C ALA A 6 30.96 5.02 -4.84
N ALA A 7 30.16 6.01 -4.44
CA ALA A 7 29.32 5.92 -3.26
C ALA A 7 28.31 4.79 -3.47
N ASN A 8 28.57 3.65 -2.83
CA ASN A 8 27.63 2.55 -2.73
C ASN A 8 26.45 3.03 -1.90
N THR A 9 25.39 3.50 -2.56
CA THR A 9 24.13 3.85 -1.90
C THR A 9 23.40 2.55 -1.59
N GLU A 10 23.82 1.86 -0.54
CA GLU A 10 23.04 0.78 0.06
C GLU A 10 21.75 1.41 0.60
N VAL A 11 20.64 1.17 -0.11
CA VAL A 11 19.31 1.43 0.43
C VAL A 11 19.18 0.52 1.65
N PRO A 12 19.02 1.04 2.88
CA PRO A 12 18.93 0.21 4.06
C PRO A 12 17.74 -0.75 3.91
N PRO A 13 17.88 -2.03 4.28
CA PRO A 13 16.80 -2.99 4.15
C PRO A 13 15.61 -2.48 4.99
N VAL A 14 14.44 -2.35 4.36
CA VAL A 14 13.19 -2.09 5.08
C VAL A 14 13.02 -3.26 6.06
N SER A 15 13.03 -2.99 7.36
CA SER A 15 12.88 -4.07 8.34
C SER A 15 11.54 -4.79 8.09
N GLN A 16 11.52 -6.12 8.20
CA GLN A 16 10.27 -6.89 8.04
C GLN A 16 9.13 -6.35 8.92
N ALA A 17 9.47 -5.82 10.10
CA ALA A 17 8.53 -5.15 11.00
C ALA A 17 7.91 -3.87 10.38
N ALA A 18 8.71 -3.05 9.68
CA ALA A 18 8.22 -1.87 8.98
C ALA A 18 7.34 -2.25 7.79
N ALA A 19 7.73 -3.26 7.00
CA ALA A 19 6.91 -3.77 5.89
C ALA A 19 5.55 -4.31 6.38
N ALA A 20 5.54 -5.10 7.46
CA ALA A 20 4.31 -5.60 8.06
C ALA A 20 3.43 -4.49 8.63
N LYS A 21 4.03 -3.39 9.13
CA LYS A 21 3.29 -2.21 9.59
C LYS A 21 2.60 -1.51 8.43
N VAL A 22 3.32 -1.25 7.33
CA VAL A 22 2.75 -0.61 6.13
C VAL A 22 1.58 -1.44 5.58
N ALA A 23 1.71 -2.77 5.49
CA ALA A 23 0.63 -3.63 5.02
C ALA A 23 -0.64 -3.51 5.88
N ARG A 24 -0.49 -3.44 7.21
CA ARG A 24 -1.63 -3.22 8.12
C ARG A 24 -2.26 -1.84 7.94
N GLU A 25 -1.45 -0.80 7.74
CA GLU A 25 -1.94 0.57 7.53
C GLU A 25 -2.73 0.71 6.23
N ILE A 26 -2.29 0.05 5.15
CA ILE A 26 -3.03 0.00 3.87
C ILE A 26 -4.39 -0.69 4.06
N ALA A 27 -4.42 -1.87 4.68
CA ALA A 27 -5.66 -2.59 4.92
C ALA A 27 -6.63 -1.80 5.81
N ALA A 28 -6.11 -1.09 6.82
CA ALA A 28 -6.92 -0.21 7.66
C ALA A 28 -7.47 1.00 6.87
N LEU A 29 -6.68 1.57 5.96
CA LEU A 29 -7.12 2.66 5.09
C LEU A 29 -8.22 2.21 4.12
N GLU A 30 -8.05 1.07 3.45
CA GLU A 30 -9.05 0.47 2.56
C GLU A 30 -10.39 0.28 3.29
N ALA A 31 -10.36 -0.35 4.46
CA ALA A 31 -11.55 -0.56 5.28
C ALA A 31 -12.23 0.76 5.72
N SER A 32 -11.45 1.78 6.04
CA SER A 32 -11.96 3.10 6.43
C SER A 32 -12.65 3.84 5.27
N ILE A 33 -12.10 3.72 4.06
CA ILE A 33 -12.73 4.28 2.85
C ILE A 33 -14.07 3.60 2.58
N ASP A 34 -14.13 2.27 2.65
CA ASP A 34 -15.37 1.51 2.43
C ASP A 34 -16.44 1.87 3.47
N GLN A 35 -16.05 2.00 4.74
CA GLN A 35 -16.96 2.49 5.79
C GLN A 35 -17.46 3.90 5.49
N SER A 36 -16.59 4.79 5.00
CA SER A 36 -16.98 6.16 4.63
C SER A 36 -17.98 6.19 3.48
N ILE A 37 -17.79 5.33 2.46
CA ILE A 37 -18.74 5.17 1.33
C ILE A 37 -20.11 4.71 1.86
N ALA A 38 -20.13 3.69 2.72
CA ALA A 38 -21.35 3.16 3.31
C ALA A 38 -22.09 4.22 4.14
N HIS A 39 -21.38 4.97 4.98
CA HIS A 39 -21.96 6.06 5.78
C HIS A 39 -22.53 7.19 4.91
N ALA A 40 -21.83 7.58 3.86
CA ALA A 40 -22.34 8.59 2.94
C ALA A 40 -23.61 8.11 2.22
N ALA A 41 -23.69 6.83 1.86
CA ALA A 41 -24.88 6.23 1.23
C ALA A 41 -26.08 6.21 2.18
N ALA A 42 -25.86 5.83 3.45
CA ALA A 42 -26.88 5.89 4.48
C ALA A 42 -27.40 7.32 4.70
N LEU A 43 -26.50 8.32 4.74
CA LEU A 43 -26.90 9.73 4.87
C LEU A 43 -27.74 10.19 3.67
N ALA A 44 -27.38 9.79 2.45
CA ALA A 44 -28.15 10.13 1.25
C ALA A 44 -29.58 9.57 1.34
N ALA A 45 -29.74 8.32 1.77
CA ALA A 45 -31.04 7.70 1.99
C ALA A 45 -31.88 8.48 3.02
N THR A 46 -31.29 8.79 4.19
CA THR A 46 -31.96 9.57 5.24
C THR A 46 -32.45 10.92 4.74
N ILE A 47 -31.66 11.64 3.94
CA ILE A 47 -32.08 12.93 3.37
C ILE A 47 -33.27 12.74 2.41
N VAL A 48 -33.25 11.70 1.57
CA VAL A 48 -34.33 11.42 0.63
C VAL A 48 -35.63 11.07 1.36
N ASP A 49 -35.55 10.21 2.37
CA ASP A 49 -36.70 9.79 3.18
C ASP A 49 -37.27 10.97 3.98
N THR A 50 -36.40 11.78 4.60
CA THR A 50 -36.83 12.98 5.34
C THR A 50 -37.60 13.95 4.44
N ARG A 51 -37.16 14.16 3.19
CA ARG A 51 -37.88 15.02 2.23
C ARG A 51 -39.26 14.47 1.92
N ARG A 52 -39.36 13.15 1.71
CA ARG A 52 -40.62 12.46 1.42
C ARG A 52 -41.61 12.63 2.57
N ASP A 53 -41.15 12.45 3.80
CA ASP A 53 -42.01 12.41 4.99
C ASP A 53 -42.39 13.81 5.49
N SER A 54 -41.53 14.81 5.25
CA SER A 54 -41.75 16.18 5.75
C SER A 54 -42.66 17.05 4.88
N GLY A 55 -43.13 16.54 3.74
CA GLY A 55 -43.93 17.32 2.78
C GLY A 55 -43.18 18.53 2.20
N LEU A 56 -41.85 18.54 2.30
CA LEU A 56 -41.01 19.62 1.79
C LEU A 56 -41.02 19.62 0.25
N PRO A 57 -40.81 20.78 -0.38
CA PRO A 57 -40.61 20.82 -1.82
C PRO A 57 -39.46 19.90 -2.25
N VAL A 58 -39.60 19.22 -3.40
CA VAL A 58 -38.61 18.25 -3.90
C VAL A 58 -37.20 18.85 -4.02
N HIS A 59 -37.10 20.15 -4.27
CA HIS A 59 -35.83 20.87 -4.39
C HIS A 59 -35.18 21.20 -3.04
N ALA A 60 -35.88 21.06 -1.91
CA ALA A 60 -35.31 21.25 -0.59
C ALA A 60 -34.16 20.26 -0.38
N GLY A 61 -32.98 20.76 0.02
CA GLY A 61 -31.79 19.94 0.21
C GLY A 61 -31.15 19.40 -1.07
N GLN A 62 -31.65 19.73 -2.27
CA GLN A 62 -31.10 19.22 -3.54
C GLN A 62 -29.61 19.56 -3.70
N LEU A 63 -29.21 20.78 -3.35
CA LEU A 63 -27.82 21.20 -3.41
C LEU A 63 -26.94 20.42 -2.42
N ALA A 64 -27.48 20.04 -1.25
CA ALA A 64 -26.78 19.20 -0.29
C ALA A 64 -26.59 17.78 -0.83
N LEU A 65 -27.61 17.18 -1.46
CA LEU A 65 -27.51 15.87 -2.11
C LEU A 65 -26.48 15.89 -3.24
N ILE A 66 -26.45 16.91 -4.08
CA ILE A 66 -25.44 17.04 -5.15
C ILE A 66 -24.04 17.08 -4.56
N ARG A 67 -23.82 17.82 -3.47
CA ARG A 67 -22.51 17.88 -2.80
C ARG A 67 -22.14 16.55 -2.14
N LEU A 68 -23.09 15.86 -1.51
CA LEU A 68 -22.87 14.54 -0.92
C LEU A 68 -22.52 13.50 -1.98
N GLN A 69 -23.21 13.49 -3.13
CA GLN A 69 -22.91 12.60 -4.25
C GLN A 69 -21.51 12.86 -4.83
N ARG A 70 -21.08 14.13 -4.91
CA ARG A 70 -19.69 14.45 -5.30
C ARG A 70 -18.68 13.93 -4.28
N ALA A 71 -18.95 14.07 -2.99
CA ALA A 71 -18.09 13.51 -1.95
C ALA A 71 -18.01 11.97 -2.04
N GLN A 72 -19.12 11.29 -2.33
CA GLN A 72 -19.13 9.84 -2.57
C GLN A 72 -18.29 9.44 -3.79
N ALA A 73 -18.40 10.17 -4.89
CA ALA A 73 -17.57 9.92 -6.08
C ALA A 73 -16.08 10.08 -5.77
N GLN A 74 -15.71 11.07 -4.93
CA GLN A 74 -14.33 11.26 -4.48
C GLN A 74 -13.85 10.11 -3.58
N LEU A 75 -14.70 9.55 -2.71
CA LEU A 75 -14.37 8.38 -1.90
C LEU A 75 -14.14 7.13 -2.76
N VAL A 76 -14.96 6.92 -3.80
CA VAL A 76 -14.78 5.81 -4.75
C VAL A 76 -13.47 5.96 -5.53
N ALA A 77 -13.14 7.18 -5.96
CA ALA A 77 -11.85 7.45 -6.60
C ALA A 77 -10.68 7.16 -5.63
N ALA A 78 -10.78 7.61 -4.38
CA ALA A 78 -9.77 7.36 -3.34
C ALA A 78 -9.59 5.86 -3.06
N SER A 79 -10.67 5.07 -3.08
CA SER A 79 -10.61 3.60 -2.97
C SER A 79 -9.80 3.00 -4.12
N SER A 80 -10.10 3.40 -5.36
CA SER A 80 -9.35 2.92 -6.53
C SER A 80 -7.87 3.28 -6.48
N ASP A 81 -7.53 4.51 -6.06
CA ASP A 81 -6.14 4.94 -5.96
C ASP A 81 -5.41 4.23 -4.82
N THR A 82 -6.11 3.93 -3.72
CA THR A 82 -5.55 3.16 -2.60
C THR A 82 -5.24 1.72 -3.01
N PHE A 83 -6.10 1.07 -3.80
CA PHE A 83 -5.80 -0.26 -4.35
C PHE A 83 -4.58 -0.26 -5.28
N ARG A 84 -4.38 0.82 -6.04
CA ARG A 84 -3.16 0.96 -6.88
C ARG A 84 -1.91 1.13 -6.03
N VAL A 85 -1.98 1.92 -4.97
CA VAL A 85 -0.88 2.06 -3.99
C VAL A 85 -0.55 0.71 -3.35
N HIS A 86 -1.57 -0.06 -2.94
CA HIS A 86 -1.38 -1.40 -2.40
C HIS A 86 -0.68 -2.32 -3.42
N ASP A 87 -1.12 -2.34 -4.68
CA ASP A 87 -0.49 -3.17 -5.71
C ASP A 87 0.95 -2.74 -5.99
N GLU A 88 1.22 -1.44 -6.10
CA GLU A 88 2.58 -0.92 -6.30
C GLU A 88 3.52 -1.32 -5.14
N LEU A 89 3.07 -1.16 -3.90
CA LEU A 89 3.84 -1.57 -2.72
C LEU A 89 4.03 -3.08 -2.65
N SER A 90 3.04 -3.87 -3.07
CA SER A 90 3.15 -5.33 -3.17
C SER A 90 4.16 -5.77 -4.22
N ARG A 91 4.23 -5.07 -5.36
CA ARG A 91 5.26 -5.31 -6.39
C ARG A 91 6.65 -4.97 -5.85
N LEU A 92 6.79 -3.82 -5.19
CA LEU A 92 8.07 -3.40 -4.59
C LEU A 92 8.56 -4.41 -3.55
N ALA A 93 7.68 -4.90 -2.67
CA ALA A 93 8.01 -5.91 -1.68
C ALA A 93 8.53 -7.21 -2.33
N ARG A 94 7.88 -7.68 -3.40
CA ARG A 94 8.34 -8.86 -4.16
C ARG A 94 9.68 -8.63 -4.82
N THR A 95 9.89 -7.46 -5.44
CA THR A 95 11.18 -7.11 -6.04
C THR A 95 12.28 -7.16 -4.99
N LEU A 96 12.11 -6.49 -3.85
CA LEU A 96 13.11 -6.47 -2.78
C LEU A 96 13.45 -7.87 -2.24
N MET A 97 12.46 -8.77 -2.13
CA MET A 97 12.71 -10.17 -1.73
C MET A 97 13.41 -11.01 -2.82
N ILE A 98 13.34 -10.62 -4.09
CA ILE A 98 14.11 -11.25 -5.19
C ILE A 98 15.57 -10.77 -5.17
N TRP A 99 15.83 -9.55 -4.70
CA TRP A 99 17.19 -8.99 -4.56
C TRP A 99 17.92 -9.46 -3.30
N GLU A 100 17.23 -10.12 -2.36
CA GLU A 100 17.86 -10.85 -1.26
C GLU A 100 18.41 -12.18 -1.84
N ASP A 101 19.50 -12.05 -2.60
CA ASP A 101 20.25 -13.15 -3.22
C ASP A 101 20.67 -14.13 -2.11
N PRO A 102 20.45 -15.46 -2.25
CA PRO A 102 20.97 -16.42 -1.30
C PRO A 102 22.47 -16.23 -1.29
N THR A 103 23.05 -16.02 -0.11
CA THR A 103 24.50 -16.11 0.08
C THR A 103 25.01 -17.29 -0.73
N GLU A 104 25.77 -17.04 -1.81
CA GLU A 104 26.56 -18.11 -2.36
C GLU A 104 27.40 -18.61 -1.18
N PRO A 105 27.37 -19.92 -0.84
CA PRO A 105 28.43 -20.45 -0.02
C PRO A 105 29.68 -20.18 -0.84
N SER A 106 30.48 -19.19 -0.42
CA SER A 106 31.75 -18.90 -1.06
C SER A 106 32.51 -20.22 -1.02
N GLY A 107 32.56 -20.87 -2.18
CA GLY A 107 33.31 -22.09 -2.43
C GLY A 107 34.78 -21.71 -2.37
N LEU A 108 35.26 -21.33 -1.18
CA LEU A 108 36.66 -21.35 -0.86
C LEU A 108 36.98 -22.83 -0.71
N LEU A 109 37.35 -23.39 -1.86
CA LEU A 109 37.81 -24.74 -2.08
C LEU A 109 38.72 -25.18 -0.92
N ASP A 110 38.39 -26.34 -0.37
CA ASP A 110 39.32 -27.25 0.27
C ASP A 110 40.47 -27.55 -0.69
N ASP A 111 41.48 -26.68 -0.73
CA ASP A 111 42.73 -26.92 -1.45
C ASP A 111 43.91 -26.92 -0.47
N ASN A 112 43.92 -27.92 0.43
CA ASN A 112 45.17 -28.62 0.78
C ASN A 112 44.94 -29.97 1.49
N GLN A 113 44.17 -30.87 0.87
CA GLN A 113 44.52 -32.29 0.92
C GLN A 113 45.71 -32.54 -0.03
N ALA A 114 46.91 -32.09 0.35
CA ALA A 114 48.14 -32.45 -0.35
C ALA A 114 49.41 -32.23 0.49
N LEU A 115 49.47 -32.73 1.73
CA LEU A 115 50.74 -33.05 2.41
C LEU A 115 50.55 -34.20 3.41
N ASP A 116 50.11 -35.36 2.94
CA ASP A 116 50.35 -36.66 3.58
C ASP A 116 50.88 -37.61 2.50
N ALA A 117 52.15 -37.42 2.09
CA ALA A 117 52.97 -38.43 1.42
C ALA A 117 54.41 -37.94 1.18
N VAL A 118 55.24 -37.77 2.23
CA VAL A 118 56.66 -38.19 2.20
C VAL A 118 57.03 -38.62 3.62
N ALA A 119 57.12 -39.93 3.80
CA ALA A 119 57.97 -40.58 4.80
C ALA A 119 59.34 -40.88 4.17
#